data_AF-A0A480A3W7-F1
#
_entry.id   AF-A0A480A3W7-F1
#
_cell.length_a   1.000
_cell.length_b   1.000
_cell.length_c   1.000
_cell.angle_alpha   90.00
_cell.angle_beta   90.00
_cell.angle_gamma   90.00
#
_symmetry.space_group_name_H-M   'P 1'
#
loop_
_entity.id
_entity.type
_entity.pdbx_description
1 polymer ?
#
loop_
_entity_poly.entity_id
_entity_poly.type
_entity_poly.pdbx_seq_one_letter_code
_entity_poly.pdbx_strand_id
1 'polypeptide(L)'
;MNKQQFQAIIEKFNKAPAEAEVLKLLLNGLTNADIAKLRKRREGTVRKQISNIYKDFGIKSEFPGDQAQRDKLIALFCQYKPEWVSNNFSISIDEKKNHLENISNNDAIPLFPEVEKDLISLAISTLNKIGFTEIFQMKIKSNVVGYKPKINLTTDKRYQIFIEDSSDSGLIISINKKILESHLLNLKYWIDIGDGNWNQEIVGRLLVIPGKENLFLSSLQPKYWNILEVEGKTVGDVYLNDKENPEYYDHTTQETTKKCVEGFNEYDLSNTESYIVINENQEFSFKYTWQMFIKSREVLQDFIVYFGDKLMKIQSGETSDDEIHF
;
A
#
# COMPACT_ATOMS: atom_id res chain seq x y z
N MET A 1 -34.24 -1.13 -7.03
CA MET A 1 -35.36 -1.30 -6.07
C MET A 1 -36.42 -0.23 -6.35
N ASN A 2 -37.71 -0.54 -6.14
CA ASN A 2 -38.82 0.43 -6.33
C ASN A 2 -39.21 1.14 -5.01
N LYS A 3 -40.04 2.19 -5.10
CA LYS A 3 -40.44 3.03 -3.96
C LYS A 3 -41.17 2.26 -2.85
N GLN A 4 -42.03 1.30 -3.19
CA GLN A 4 -42.79 0.50 -2.21
C GLN A 4 -41.87 -0.44 -1.42
N GLN A 5 -40.92 -1.09 -2.11
CA GLN A 5 -39.89 -1.92 -1.47
C GLN A 5 -39.02 -1.09 -0.52
N PHE A 6 -38.59 0.11 -0.96
CA PHE A 6 -37.82 1.04 -0.14
C PHE A 6 -38.58 1.42 1.13
N GLN A 7 -39.86 1.78 1.02
CA GLN A 7 -40.70 2.17 2.15
C GLN A 7 -40.87 1.02 3.16
N ALA A 8 -41.12 -0.21 2.68
CA ALA A 8 -41.25 -1.38 3.54
C ALA A 8 -39.97 -1.66 4.35
N ILE A 9 -38.79 -1.46 3.74
CA ILE A 9 -37.51 -1.59 4.43
C ILE A 9 -37.35 -0.47 5.48
N ILE A 10 -37.68 0.77 5.15
CA ILE A 10 -37.63 1.88 6.14
C ILE A 10 -38.56 1.62 7.33
N GLU A 11 -39.75 1.09 7.11
CA GLU A 11 -40.66 0.70 8.20
C GLU A 11 -40.09 -0.41 9.08
N LYS A 12 -39.35 -1.36 8.49
CA LYS A 12 -38.58 -2.37 9.25
C LYS A 12 -37.52 -1.71 10.13
N PHE A 13 -36.74 -0.78 9.59
CA PHE A 13 -35.71 -0.06 10.36
C PHE A 13 -36.31 0.81 11.48
N ASN A 14 -37.48 1.41 11.29
CA ASN A 14 -38.17 2.16 12.35
C ASN A 14 -38.53 1.27 13.57
N LYS A 15 -38.67 -0.04 13.37
CA LYS A 15 -38.90 -1.03 14.44
C LYS A 15 -37.60 -1.58 15.04
N ALA A 16 -36.45 -1.30 14.43
CA ALA A 16 -35.12 -1.77 14.82
C ALA A 16 -34.19 -0.57 15.12
N PRO A 17 -34.33 0.10 16.28
CA PRO A 17 -33.65 1.36 16.58
C PRO A 17 -32.12 1.25 16.49
N ALA A 18 -31.56 0.11 16.89
CA ALA A 18 -30.13 -0.14 16.83
C ALA A 18 -29.57 -0.23 15.40
N GLU A 19 -30.35 -0.73 14.44
CA GLU A 19 -29.92 -0.83 13.05
C GLU A 19 -30.19 0.47 12.29
N ALA A 20 -31.28 1.16 12.64
CA ALA A 20 -31.59 2.50 12.10
C ALA A 20 -30.52 3.53 12.46
N GLU A 21 -29.97 3.45 13.67
CA GLU A 21 -28.85 4.30 14.10
C GLU A 21 -27.60 4.06 13.24
N VAL A 22 -27.24 2.79 12.98
CA VAL A 22 -26.09 2.44 12.12
C VAL A 22 -26.29 2.94 10.71
N LEU A 23 -27.48 2.75 10.16
CA LEU A 23 -27.84 3.25 8.83
C LEU A 23 -27.66 4.77 8.73
N LYS A 24 -28.11 5.53 9.75
CA LYS A 24 -27.92 6.99 9.77
C LYS A 24 -26.45 7.38 9.86
N LEU A 25 -25.66 6.72 10.69
CA LEU A 25 -24.23 7.04 10.80
C LEU A 25 -23.48 6.70 9.51
N LEU A 26 -23.85 5.60 8.85
CA LEU A 26 -23.29 5.20 7.56
C LEU A 26 -23.61 6.23 6.46
N LEU A 27 -24.85 6.73 6.41
CA LEU A 27 -25.27 7.78 5.47
C LEU A 27 -24.58 9.14 5.73
N ASN A 28 -24.05 9.35 6.94
CA ASN A 28 -23.25 10.52 7.28
C ASN A 28 -21.75 10.36 6.97
N GLY A 29 -21.36 9.24 6.35
CA GLY A 29 -19.97 9.00 5.92
C GLY A 29 -19.05 8.40 6.97
N LEU A 30 -19.56 7.97 8.13
CA LEU A 30 -18.73 7.36 9.16
C LEU A 30 -18.29 5.95 8.78
N THR A 31 -17.05 5.59 9.08
CA THR A 31 -16.51 4.24 8.81
C THR A 31 -17.07 3.19 9.79
N ASN A 32 -16.87 1.91 9.49
CA ASN A 32 -17.22 0.82 10.41
C ASN A 32 -16.59 1.00 11.80
N ALA A 33 -15.31 1.40 11.81
CA ALA A 33 -14.54 1.66 13.02
C ALA A 33 -15.09 2.86 13.81
N ASP A 34 -15.42 3.97 13.13
CA ASP A 34 -16.01 5.14 13.77
C ASP A 34 -17.35 4.81 14.42
N ILE A 35 -18.20 4.07 13.70
CA ILE A 35 -19.50 3.63 14.20
C ILE A 35 -19.32 2.67 15.39
N ALA A 36 -18.35 1.75 15.32
CA ALA A 36 -18.05 0.82 16.40
C ALA A 36 -17.59 1.57 17.67
N LYS A 37 -16.70 2.55 17.51
CA LYS A 37 -16.21 3.41 18.59
C LYS A 37 -17.33 4.23 19.22
N LEU A 38 -18.15 4.89 18.41
CA LEU A 38 -19.29 5.70 18.88
C LEU A 38 -20.30 4.85 19.66
N ARG A 39 -20.58 3.64 19.17
CA ARG A 39 -21.58 2.75 19.76
C ARG A 39 -21.03 1.85 20.86
N LYS A 40 -19.73 1.94 21.18
CA LYS A 40 -19.02 1.07 22.13
C LYS A 40 -19.29 -0.41 21.83
N ARG A 41 -19.20 -0.80 20.55
CA ARG A 41 -19.40 -2.17 20.06
C ARG A 41 -18.14 -2.66 19.35
N ARG A 42 -18.00 -3.98 19.23
CA ARG A 42 -16.98 -4.58 18.39
C ARG A 42 -17.29 -4.26 16.92
N GLU A 43 -16.25 -3.94 16.15
CA GLU A 43 -16.41 -3.56 14.75
C GLU A 43 -17.07 -4.66 13.92
N GLY A 44 -16.73 -5.94 14.15
CA GLY A 44 -17.38 -7.07 13.48
C GLY A 44 -18.91 -7.09 13.65
N THR A 45 -19.43 -6.62 14.80
CA THR A 45 -20.87 -6.48 15.02
C THR A 45 -21.47 -5.38 14.14
N VAL A 46 -20.79 -4.24 14.02
CA VAL A 46 -21.20 -3.13 13.16
C VAL A 46 -21.14 -3.54 11.69
N ARG A 47 -20.08 -4.24 11.27
CA ARG A 47 -19.92 -4.77 9.91
C ARG A 47 -21.06 -5.72 9.53
N LYS A 48 -21.46 -6.61 10.44
CA LYS A 48 -22.62 -7.49 10.23
C LYS A 48 -23.92 -6.70 10.08
N GLN A 49 -24.12 -5.65 10.89
CA GLN A 49 -25.28 -4.77 10.77
C GLN A 49 -25.30 -4.04 9.42
N ILE A 50 -24.15 -3.53 8.96
CA ILE A 50 -24.02 -2.85 7.65
C ILE A 50 -24.22 -3.83 6.49
N SER A 51 -23.71 -5.06 6.60
CA SER A 51 -23.97 -6.11 5.60
C SER A 51 -25.46 -6.41 5.46
N ASN A 52 -26.16 -6.54 6.59
CA ASN A 52 -27.61 -6.75 6.60
C ASN A 52 -28.36 -5.56 6.01
N ILE A 53 -27.92 -4.33 6.31
CA ILE A 53 -28.44 -3.10 5.70
C ILE A 53 -28.31 -3.18 4.18
N TYR A 54 -27.11 -3.43 3.64
CA TYR A 54 -26.93 -3.53 2.19
C TYR A 54 -27.79 -4.62 1.56
N LYS A 55 -27.87 -5.78 2.20
CA LYS A 55 -28.73 -6.90 1.77
C LYS A 55 -30.20 -6.49 1.72
N ASP A 56 -30.71 -5.80 2.74
CA ASP A 56 -32.08 -5.32 2.77
C ASP A 56 -32.36 -4.35 1.62
N PHE A 57 -31.41 -3.46 1.28
CA PHE A 57 -31.53 -2.53 0.15
C PHE A 57 -31.20 -3.15 -1.23
N GLY A 58 -30.93 -4.46 -1.29
CA GLY A 58 -30.61 -5.17 -2.53
C GLY A 58 -29.23 -4.80 -3.12
N ILE A 59 -28.34 -4.25 -2.30
CA ILE A 59 -26.96 -3.96 -2.67
C ILE A 59 -26.14 -5.21 -2.39
N LYS A 60 -25.64 -5.85 -3.45
CA LYS A 60 -24.70 -6.95 -3.32
C LYS A 60 -23.40 -6.40 -2.73
N SER A 61 -23.01 -6.95 -1.59
CA SER A 61 -21.83 -6.58 -0.85
C SER A 61 -20.97 -7.81 -0.66
N GLU A 62 -19.79 -7.82 -1.27
CA GLU A 62 -18.72 -8.78 -0.92
C GLU A 62 -17.97 -8.29 0.33
N PHE A 63 -17.91 -6.96 0.54
CA PHE A 63 -17.22 -6.32 1.66
C PHE A 63 -18.10 -5.21 2.29
N PRO A 64 -18.72 -5.44 3.46
CA PRO A 64 -19.60 -4.46 4.10
C PRO A 64 -18.80 -3.27 4.66
N GLY A 65 -18.99 -2.10 4.06
CA GLY A 65 -18.32 -0.85 4.46
C GLY A 65 -17.68 -0.12 3.28
N ASP A 66 -17.63 -0.76 2.11
CA ASP A 66 -17.03 -0.21 0.90
C ASP A 66 -17.67 1.07 0.40
N GLN A 67 -16.82 2.03 0.00
CA GLN A 67 -17.21 3.32 -0.51
C GLN A 67 -18.11 3.17 -1.74
N ALA A 68 -17.81 2.25 -2.65
CA ALA A 68 -18.65 2.04 -3.83
C ALA A 68 -20.07 1.52 -3.48
N GLN A 69 -20.22 0.76 -2.39
CA GLN A 69 -21.53 0.29 -1.90
C GLN A 69 -22.25 1.38 -1.12
N ARG A 70 -21.49 2.17 -0.35
CA ARG A 70 -21.99 3.34 0.36
C ARG A 70 -22.54 4.37 -0.61
N ASP A 71 -21.84 4.65 -1.70
CA ASP A 71 -22.29 5.57 -2.74
C ASP A 71 -23.60 5.10 -3.39
N LYS A 72 -23.73 3.79 -3.65
CA LYS A 72 -24.99 3.19 -4.12
C LYS A 72 -26.12 3.36 -3.11
N LEU A 73 -25.84 3.17 -1.82
CA LEU A 73 -26.82 3.36 -0.75
C LEU A 73 -27.21 4.84 -0.63
N ILE A 74 -26.25 5.76 -0.67
CA ILE A 74 -26.48 7.21 -0.65
C ILE A 74 -27.35 7.62 -1.85
N ALA A 75 -27.03 7.16 -3.06
CA ALA A 75 -27.82 7.45 -4.25
C ALA A 75 -29.29 6.98 -4.12
N LEU A 76 -29.50 5.80 -3.52
CA LEU A 76 -30.83 5.27 -3.19
C LEU A 76 -31.59 6.17 -2.21
N PHE A 77 -30.91 6.68 -1.17
CA PHE A 77 -31.51 7.58 -0.20
C PHE A 77 -31.75 8.98 -0.78
N CYS A 78 -30.86 9.52 -1.60
CA CYS A 78 -31.11 10.75 -2.35
C CYS A 78 -32.37 10.64 -3.23
N GLN A 79 -32.62 9.47 -3.82
CA GLN A 79 -33.78 9.23 -4.68
C GLN A 79 -35.11 9.17 -3.92
N TYR A 80 -35.16 8.51 -2.76
CA TYR A 80 -36.42 8.16 -2.08
C TYR A 80 -36.62 8.83 -0.73
N LYS A 81 -35.56 9.31 -0.08
CA LYS A 81 -35.57 9.92 1.25
C LYS A 81 -34.39 10.88 1.47
N PRO A 82 -34.29 11.96 0.66
CA PRO A 82 -33.12 12.84 0.64
C PRO A 82 -32.84 13.52 1.98
N GLU A 83 -33.85 13.70 2.83
CA GLU A 83 -33.71 14.32 4.14
C GLU A 83 -32.90 13.50 5.16
N TRP A 84 -32.49 12.26 4.80
CA TRP A 84 -31.61 11.41 5.60
C TRP A 84 -30.14 11.46 5.17
N VAL A 85 -29.82 12.17 4.09
CA VAL A 85 -28.45 12.36 3.60
C VAL A 85 -28.05 13.79 3.93
N SER A 86 -26.98 13.97 4.71
CA SER A 86 -26.47 15.30 5.03
C SER A 86 -25.82 15.95 3.79
N ASN A 87 -26.05 17.26 3.60
CA ASN A 87 -25.64 18.10 2.45
C ASN A 87 -24.11 18.20 2.17
N ASN A 88 -23.27 17.31 2.70
CA ASN A 88 -21.81 17.38 2.53
C ASN A 88 -21.31 16.83 1.17
N PHE A 89 -22.21 16.45 0.25
CA PHE A 89 -21.85 15.97 -1.08
C PHE A 89 -22.20 17.00 -2.16
N SER A 90 -21.44 18.08 -2.18
CA SER A 90 -21.38 18.96 -3.36
C SER A 90 -19.92 19.29 -3.68
N ILE A 91 -19.56 19.04 -4.95
CA ILE A 91 -18.38 19.48 -5.72
C ILE A 91 -17.21 18.47 -5.76
N SER A 92 -17.00 17.86 -6.94
CA SER A 92 -15.86 18.19 -7.82
C SER A 92 -15.78 17.25 -9.03
N ILE A 93 -16.55 17.56 -10.08
CA ILE A 93 -16.18 17.24 -11.46
C ILE A 93 -16.05 18.62 -12.13
N ASP A 94 -14.98 18.81 -12.88
CA ASP A 94 -14.57 20.07 -13.56
C ASP A 94 -13.79 21.06 -12.68
N GLU A 95 -12.47 20.86 -12.58
CA GLU A 95 -11.45 21.94 -12.61
C GLU A 95 -10.03 21.34 -12.50
N LYS A 96 -9.56 20.68 -13.57
CA LYS A 96 -8.13 20.47 -13.84
C LYS A 96 -7.87 20.57 -15.34
N LYS A 97 -7.90 21.80 -15.85
CA LYS A 97 -7.21 22.17 -17.09
C LYS A 97 -6.81 23.63 -16.99
N ASN A 98 -5.55 23.89 -17.27
CA ASN A 98 -4.86 25.17 -17.32
C ASN A 98 -4.06 25.51 -16.05
N HIS A 99 -2.81 25.03 -16.02
CA HIS A 99 -1.65 25.91 -15.87
C HIS A 99 -0.38 25.07 -15.94
N LEU A 100 0.43 25.30 -16.98
CA LEU A 100 1.90 25.40 -16.96
C LEU A 100 2.43 25.33 -18.40
N GLU A 101 2.42 26.48 -19.07
CA GLU A 101 3.36 26.78 -20.15
C GLU A 101 4.29 27.91 -19.65
N ASN A 102 5.52 27.86 -20.15
CA ASN A 102 6.64 28.80 -20.01
C ASN A 102 7.59 28.54 -18.83
N ILE A 103 8.79 28.05 -19.16
CA ILE A 103 10.05 28.82 -19.06
C ILE A 103 11.12 28.18 -19.94
N SER A 104 11.88 29.05 -20.61
CA SER A 104 12.88 28.81 -21.64
C SER A 104 14.32 28.75 -21.09
N ASN A 105 15.09 27.78 -21.58
CA ASN A 105 16.52 27.73 -21.96
C ASN A 105 17.57 28.64 -21.27
N ASN A 106 18.58 28.03 -20.64
CA ASN A 106 19.96 27.87 -21.18
C ASN A 106 20.95 27.45 -20.07
N ASP A 107 21.62 26.31 -20.26
CA ASP A 107 23.10 26.19 -20.28
C ASP A 107 23.52 24.71 -20.48
N ALA A 108 24.53 24.51 -21.32
CA ALA A 108 24.84 23.27 -22.02
C ALA A 108 25.43 22.15 -21.13
N ILE A 109 24.83 20.95 -21.21
CA ILE A 109 25.37 19.66 -20.77
C ILE A 109 25.26 18.67 -21.95
N PRO A 110 26.22 17.75 -22.18
CA PRO A 110 26.32 17.00 -23.42
C PRO A 110 25.09 16.15 -23.75
N LEU A 111 24.71 16.24 -25.03
CA LEU A 111 23.56 15.63 -25.68
C LEU A 111 23.63 14.09 -25.64
N PHE A 112 22.59 13.47 -25.09
CA PHE A 112 22.16 12.11 -25.43
C PHE A 112 20.62 12.18 -25.58
N PRO A 113 19.97 11.28 -26.34
CA PRO A 113 18.61 11.47 -26.81
C PRO A 113 17.58 11.52 -25.65
N GLU A 114 16.74 12.55 -25.66
CA GLU A 114 15.53 12.71 -24.84
C GLU A 114 14.50 11.71 -25.36
N VAL A 115 14.10 10.66 -24.64
CA VAL A 115 12.93 10.62 -23.73
C VAL A 115 13.04 9.44 -22.74
N GLU A 116 14.03 8.55 -22.89
CA GLU A 116 14.31 7.39 -22.01
C GLU A 116 15.26 7.73 -20.83
N LYS A 117 15.70 8.99 -20.75
CA LYS A 117 16.76 9.50 -19.86
C LYS A 117 16.40 9.75 -18.40
N ASP A 118 15.17 9.52 -17.98
CA ASP A 118 14.62 10.34 -16.91
C ASP A 118 14.81 9.77 -15.49
N LEU A 119 14.72 8.46 -15.30
CA LEU A 119 14.82 7.85 -13.95
C LEU A 119 16.26 7.67 -13.48
N ILE A 120 17.17 7.19 -14.35
CA ILE A 120 18.59 7.07 -13.99
C ILE A 120 19.17 8.44 -13.66
N SER A 121 18.95 9.43 -14.54
CA SER A 121 19.45 10.79 -14.31
C SER A 121 18.88 11.39 -13.04
N LEU A 122 17.59 11.17 -12.77
CA LEU A 122 16.97 11.57 -11.52
C LEU A 122 17.65 10.90 -10.32
N ALA A 123 17.79 9.57 -10.33
CA ALA A 123 18.43 8.82 -9.24
C ALA A 123 19.85 9.31 -8.96
N ILE A 124 20.66 9.48 -10.00
CA ILE A 124 22.04 10.01 -9.91
C ILE A 124 22.03 11.41 -9.32
N SER A 125 21.17 12.29 -9.82
CA SER A 125 21.09 13.67 -9.34
C SER A 125 20.66 13.73 -7.86
N THR A 126 19.72 12.88 -7.45
CA THR A 126 19.23 12.80 -6.07
C THR A 126 20.30 12.24 -5.15
N LEU A 127 20.97 11.15 -5.53
CA LEU A 127 22.09 10.56 -4.78
C LEU A 127 23.24 11.56 -4.58
N ASN A 128 23.63 12.27 -5.63
CA ASN A 128 24.66 13.30 -5.54
C ASN A 128 24.27 14.43 -4.57
N LYS A 129 23.01 14.88 -4.60
CA LYS A 129 22.50 15.93 -3.69
C LYS A 129 22.58 15.52 -2.23
N ILE A 130 22.39 14.23 -1.92
CA ILE A 130 22.43 13.70 -0.54
C ILE A 130 23.80 13.13 -0.13
N GLY A 131 24.84 13.31 -0.96
CA GLY A 131 26.24 13.01 -0.60
C GLY A 131 26.82 11.68 -1.09
N PHE A 132 26.08 10.93 -1.92
CA PHE A 132 26.54 9.68 -2.56
C PHE A 132 27.35 9.96 -3.83
N THR A 133 28.54 10.54 -3.67
CA THR A 133 29.35 10.99 -4.82
C THR A 133 30.39 9.98 -5.30
N GLU A 134 30.64 8.91 -4.55
CA GLU A 134 31.59 7.87 -4.97
C GLU A 134 30.89 6.81 -5.81
N ILE A 135 31.31 6.71 -7.07
CA ILE A 135 30.74 5.82 -8.08
C ILE A 135 31.74 4.70 -8.37
N PHE A 136 31.27 3.46 -8.43
CA PHE A 136 32.09 2.32 -8.83
C PHE A 136 31.30 1.35 -9.71
N GLN A 137 31.97 0.77 -10.70
CA GLN A 137 31.38 -0.26 -11.55
C GLN A 137 31.64 -1.64 -10.96
N MET A 138 30.63 -2.51 -11.03
CA MET A 138 30.76 -3.89 -10.59
C MET A 138 31.24 -4.77 -11.73
N LYS A 139 32.27 -5.59 -11.48
CA LYS A 139 32.82 -6.52 -12.49
C LYS A 139 31.86 -7.65 -12.89
N ILE A 140 30.79 -7.88 -12.12
CA ILE A 140 29.90 -9.05 -12.25
C ILE A 140 28.82 -8.81 -13.32
N LYS A 141 28.37 -7.57 -13.50
CA LYS A 141 27.43 -7.15 -14.55
C LYS A 141 27.81 -5.75 -15.01
N SER A 142 28.07 -5.58 -16.31
CA SER A 142 28.53 -4.30 -16.90
C SER A 142 27.56 -3.14 -16.71
N ASN A 143 26.27 -3.42 -16.46
CA ASN A 143 25.20 -2.43 -16.43
C ASN A 143 24.79 -2.04 -15.00
N VAL A 144 25.50 -2.54 -13.98
CA VAL A 144 25.23 -2.21 -12.58
C VAL A 144 26.25 -1.20 -12.07
N VAL A 145 25.76 -0.06 -11.59
CA VAL A 145 26.57 1.01 -11.02
C VAL A 145 26.30 1.11 -9.53
N GLY A 146 27.36 1.05 -8.72
CA GLY A 146 27.29 1.23 -7.27
C GLY A 146 27.60 2.66 -6.87
N TYR A 147 26.87 3.16 -5.88
CA TYR A 147 27.02 4.47 -5.28
C TYR A 147 27.28 4.32 -3.78
N LYS A 148 28.21 5.11 -3.25
CA LYS A 148 28.47 5.22 -1.81
C LYS A 148 28.82 6.65 -1.40
N PRO A 149 28.64 7.01 -0.12
CA PRO A 149 29.04 8.33 0.37
C PRO A 149 30.55 8.52 0.37
N LYS A 150 31.01 9.76 0.20
CA LYS A 150 32.43 10.14 0.19
C LYS A 150 33.13 10.05 1.57
N ILE A 151 32.40 9.73 2.63
CA ILE A 151 32.92 9.82 4.00
C ILE A 151 33.83 8.61 4.31
N ASN A 152 34.98 8.93 4.91
CA ASN A 152 36.27 8.26 4.75
C ASN A 152 36.53 7.05 5.67
N LEU A 153 35.52 6.27 6.07
CA LEU A 153 35.71 5.33 7.19
C LEU A 153 35.48 3.84 6.90
N THR A 154 34.68 3.44 5.90
CA THR A 154 34.45 2.00 5.67
C THR A 154 34.16 1.63 4.22
N THR A 155 34.81 0.57 3.72
CA THR A 155 34.46 -0.18 2.49
C THR A 155 33.22 -1.07 2.68
N ASP A 156 32.44 -0.81 3.73
CA ASP A 156 31.36 -1.67 4.16
C ASP A 156 30.23 -1.65 3.12
N LYS A 157 29.87 -2.85 2.66
CA LYS A 157 28.82 -3.10 1.66
C LYS A 157 27.43 -2.71 2.16
N ARG A 158 27.26 -2.47 3.46
CA ARG A 158 26.02 -1.94 4.04
C ARG A 158 25.67 -0.56 3.50
N TYR A 159 26.64 0.29 3.16
CA TYR A 159 26.41 1.69 2.76
C TYR A 159 26.32 1.92 1.25
N GLN A 160 25.98 0.88 0.49
CA GLN A 160 25.99 0.90 -0.96
C GLN A 160 24.57 0.85 -1.51
N ILE A 161 24.29 1.71 -2.48
CA ILE A 161 23.08 1.66 -3.32
C ILE A 161 23.54 1.25 -4.72
N PHE A 162 22.90 0.24 -5.28
CA PHE A 162 23.15 -0.19 -6.66
C PHE A 162 22.00 0.22 -7.55
N ILE A 163 22.33 0.75 -8.72
CA ILE A 163 21.38 1.13 -9.75
C ILE A 163 21.69 0.33 -11.01
N GLU A 164 20.65 -0.24 -11.61
CA GLU A 164 20.69 -0.93 -12.88
C GLU A 164 19.53 -0.43 -13.74
N ASP A 165 19.83 -0.10 -15.00
CA ASP A 165 18.82 0.24 -15.98
C ASP A 165 18.06 -1.03 -16.38
N SER A 166 16.74 -0.93 -16.52
CA SER A 166 15.92 -2.02 -17.02
C SER A 166 15.42 -1.70 -18.42
N SER A 167 15.40 -2.70 -19.30
CA SER A 167 14.81 -2.59 -20.64
C SER A 167 13.34 -2.17 -20.62
N ASP A 168 12.64 -2.38 -19.50
CA ASP A 168 11.19 -2.22 -19.41
C ASP A 168 10.77 -0.84 -18.89
N SER A 169 11.53 0.21 -19.23
CA SER A 169 11.26 1.62 -18.87
C SER A 169 11.19 1.90 -17.36
N GLY A 170 11.90 1.12 -16.54
CA GLY A 170 11.97 1.30 -15.09
C GLY A 170 13.39 1.17 -14.57
N LEU A 171 13.58 1.46 -13.30
CA LEU A 171 14.88 1.43 -12.65
C LEU A 171 14.92 0.30 -11.62
N ILE A 172 15.97 -0.51 -11.67
CA ILE A 172 16.24 -1.49 -10.62
C ILE A 172 17.15 -0.83 -9.59
N ILE A 173 16.69 -0.76 -8.35
CA ILE A 173 17.49 -0.32 -7.20
C ILE A 173 17.73 -1.50 -6.27
N SER A 174 18.97 -1.66 -5.83
CA SER A 174 19.34 -2.64 -4.80
C SER A 174 19.99 -1.97 -3.59
N ILE A 175 19.55 -2.35 -2.39
CA ILE A 175 20.06 -1.85 -1.11
C ILE A 175 20.17 -3.03 -0.13
N ASN A 176 21.03 -2.91 0.89
CA ASN A 176 21.23 -3.96 1.88
C ASN A 176 19.92 -4.36 2.58
N LYS A 177 19.69 -5.67 2.72
CA LYS A 177 18.48 -6.23 3.35
C LYS A 177 18.26 -5.70 4.76
N LYS A 178 19.32 -5.65 5.58
CA LYS A 178 19.26 -5.22 6.98
C LYS A 178 18.71 -3.80 7.16
N ILE A 179 18.90 -2.93 6.17
CA ILE A 179 18.41 -1.55 6.22
C ILE A 179 16.90 -1.51 5.97
N LEU A 180 16.43 -2.37 5.06
CA LEU A 180 15.04 -2.42 4.67
C LEU A 180 14.19 -3.23 5.63
N GLU A 181 14.75 -4.24 6.31
CA GLU A 181 14.01 -5.22 7.13
C GLU A 181 12.96 -4.59 8.06
N SER A 182 13.34 -3.55 8.81
CA SER A 182 12.45 -2.84 9.74
C SER A 182 11.40 -1.94 9.10
N HIS A 183 11.44 -1.79 7.77
CA HIS A 183 10.51 -0.96 6.98
C HIS A 183 9.62 -1.79 6.06
N LEU A 184 9.71 -3.12 6.13
CA LEU A 184 8.92 -3.97 5.26
C LEU A 184 7.58 -4.34 5.86
N LEU A 185 6.58 -4.38 5.00
CA LEU A 185 5.33 -5.07 5.21
C LEU A 185 5.42 -6.45 4.55
N ASN A 186 5.46 -7.51 5.35
CA ASN A 186 5.37 -8.88 4.86
C ASN A 186 3.92 -9.37 4.96
N LEU A 187 3.35 -9.73 3.82
CA LEU A 187 2.04 -10.33 3.72
C LEU A 187 2.18 -11.84 3.73
N LYS A 188 1.47 -12.48 4.66
CA LYS A 188 1.60 -13.91 4.95
C LYS A 188 0.27 -14.63 4.88
N TYR A 189 0.29 -15.91 4.56
CA TYR A 189 -0.83 -16.82 4.78
C TYR A 189 -0.44 -17.93 5.75
N TRP A 190 -1.37 -18.30 6.62
CA TRP A 190 -1.35 -19.57 7.34
C TRP A 190 -1.83 -20.68 6.42
N ILE A 191 -1.08 -21.77 6.35
CA ILE A 191 -1.39 -22.96 5.54
C ILE A 191 -1.54 -24.15 6.46
N ASP A 192 -2.72 -24.76 6.47
CA ASP A 192 -2.91 -26.07 7.09
C ASP A 192 -2.17 -27.12 6.26
N ILE A 193 -1.23 -27.81 6.88
CA ILE A 193 -0.43 -28.87 6.24
C ILE A 193 -0.88 -30.27 6.70
N GLY A 194 -1.99 -30.37 7.43
CA GLY A 194 -2.53 -31.60 7.97
C GLY A 194 -2.06 -31.90 9.40
N ASP A 195 -2.72 -32.87 10.04
CA ASP A 195 -2.41 -33.37 11.39
C ASP A 195 -2.39 -32.29 12.49
N GLY A 196 -3.16 -31.21 12.30
CA GLY A 196 -3.20 -30.07 13.22
C GLY A 196 -1.98 -29.15 13.12
N ASN A 197 -1.11 -29.35 12.13
CA ASN A 197 0.07 -28.53 11.90
C ASN A 197 -0.21 -27.42 10.90
N TRP A 198 0.40 -26.26 11.17
CA TRP A 198 0.25 -25.08 10.34
C TRP A 198 1.62 -24.56 9.93
N ASN A 199 1.75 -24.17 8.68
CA ASN A 199 2.91 -23.46 8.17
C ASN A 199 2.55 -22.00 7.82
N GLN A 200 3.55 -21.17 7.58
CA GLN A 200 3.37 -19.81 7.07
C GLN A 200 4.08 -19.67 5.72
N GLU A 201 3.44 -18.95 4.81
CA GLU A 201 4.02 -18.60 3.51
C GLU A 201 3.96 -17.09 3.31
N ILE A 202 5.07 -16.50 2.89
CA ILE A 202 5.12 -15.08 2.51
C ILE A 202 4.64 -14.98 1.07
N VAL A 203 3.54 -14.27 0.85
CA VAL A 203 2.95 -14.08 -0.48
C VAL A 203 3.28 -12.72 -1.08
N GLY A 204 3.68 -11.76 -0.25
CA GLY A 204 4.06 -10.43 -0.72
C GLY A 204 5.00 -9.77 0.26
N ARG A 205 5.96 -9.02 -0.27
CA ARG A 205 6.87 -8.20 0.53
C ARG A 205 6.91 -6.81 -0.07
N LEU A 206 6.46 -5.85 0.72
CA LEU A 206 6.26 -4.49 0.28
C LEU A 206 7.05 -3.54 1.14
N LEU A 207 7.47 -2.45 0.53
CA LEU A 207 7.92 -1.27 1.23
C LEU A 207 6.88 -0.18 0.99
N VAL A 208 6.08 0.13 2.00
CA VAL A 208 5.21 1.31 1.94
C VAL A 208 6.09 2.55 1.98
N ILE A 209 5.92 3.46 1.03
CA ILE A 209 6.77 4.64 0.91
C ILE A 209 6.57 5.53 2.13
N PRO A 210 7.64 5.86 2.88
CA PRO A 210 7.55 6.75 4.02
C PRO A 210 6.92 8.10 3.64
N GLY A 211 5.91 8.54 4.39
CA GLY A 211 5.12 9.74 4.09
C GLY A 211 3.94 9.51 3.13
N LYS A 212 3.77 8.30 2.60
CA LYS A 212 2.61 7.90 1.76
C LYS A 212 1.76 6.81 2.39
N GLU A 213 1.89 6.58 3.69
CA GLU A 213 1.14 5.57 4.45
C GLU A 213 -0.38 5.78 4.31
N ASN A 214 -0.85 7.02 4.43
CA ASN A 214 -2.27 7.33 4.28
C ASN A 214 -2.78 7.05 2.85
N LEU A 215 -1.99 7.36 1.83
CA LEU A 215 -2.33 7.05 0.45
C LEU A 215 -2.42 5.54 0.25
N PHE A 216 -1.45 4.80 0.80
CA PHE A 216 -1.44 3.35 0.78
C PHE A 216 -2.69 2.77 1.44
N LEU A 217 -2.99 3.14 2.68
CA LEU A 217 -4.12 2.59 3.43
C LEU A 217 -5.47 2.96 2.81
N SER A 218 -5.66 4.21 2.41
CA SER A 218 -6.92 4.67 1.81
C SER A 218 -7.17 4.13 0.39
N SER A 219 -6.13 3.68 -0.30
CA SER A 219 -6.23 3.15 -1.67
C SER A 219 -6.15 1.62 -1.74
N LEU A 220 -6.09 0.94 -0.60
CA LEU A 220 -6.09 -0.51 -0.53
C LEU A 220 -7.30 -1.09 -1.28
N GLN A 221 -7.15 -2.26 -1.89
CA GLN A 221 -8.32 -2.95 -2.41
C GLN A 221 -9.26 -3.33 -1.26
N PRO A 222 -10.59 -3.25 -1.47
CA PRO A 222 -11.58 -3.51 -0.42
C PRO A 222 -11.41 -4.84 0.32
N LYS A 223 -10.90 -5.87 -0.37
CA LYS A 223 -10.66 -7.20 0.20
C LYS A 223 -9.57 -7.23 1.28
N TYR A 224 -8.70 -6.22 1.34
CA TYR A 224 -7.58 -6.14 2.30
C TYR A 224 -7.76 -5.08 3.40
N TRP A 225 -8.76 -4.21 3.31
CA TRP A 225 -9.02 -3.17 4.33
C TRP A 225 -9.15 -3.73 5.74
N ASN A 226 -9.81 -4.87 5.87
CA ASN A 226 -10.07 -5.52 7.15
C ASN A 226 -8.81 -5.99 7.89
N ILE A 227 -7.67 -6.02 7.19
CA ILE A 227 -6.42 -6.58 7.67
C ILE A 227 -5.38 -5.47 7.81
N LEU A 228 -5.22 -4.63 6.79
CA LEU A 228 -4.16 -3.61 6.75
C LEU A 228 -4.65 -2.23 7.23
N GLU A 229 -5.83 -1.78 6.81
CA GLU A 229 -6.37 -0.47 7.18
C GLU A 229 -6.78 -0.42 8.65
N VAL A 230 -7.47 -1.46 9.13
CA VAL A 230 -7.95 -1.53 10.52
C VAL A 230 -6.80 -1.48 11.53
N GLU A 231 -5.70 -2.16 11.25
CA GLU A 231 -4.52 -2.16 12.12
C GLU A 231 -3.60 -0.98 11.84
N GLY A 232 -3.88 -0.19 10.79
CA GLY A 232 -3.00 0.89 10.31
C GLY A 232 -1.59 0.40 9.98
N LYS A 233 -1.45 -0.89 9.61
CA LYS A 233 -0.14 -1.54 9.48
C LYS A 233 0.45 -1.27 8.10
N THR A 234 1.60 -0.62 8.10
CA THR A 234 2.42 -0.37 6.92
C THR A 234 3.80 -1.04 7.00
N VAL A 235 4.11 -1.68 8.13
CA VAL A 235 5.34 -2.42 8.39
C VAL A 235 5.04 -3.65 9.25
N GLY A 236 5.99 -4.60 9.29
CA GLY A 236 5.91 -5.84 10.04
C GLY A 236 5.18 -6.95 9.29
N ASP A 237 4.81 -7.99 10.04
CA ASP A 237 4.13 -9.15 9.51
C ASP A 237 2.60 -9.02 9.63
N VAL A 238 1.91 -9.31 8.54
CA VAL A 238 0.45 -9.29 8.45
C VAL A 238 -0.04 -10.57 7.80
N TYR A 239 -0.94 -11.27 8.50
CA TYR A 239 -1.57 -12.48 8.00
C TYR A 239 -2.87 -12.15 7.29
N LEU A 240 -3.00 -12.61 6.04
CA LEU A 240 -4.15 -12.37 5.17
C LEU A 240 -5.31 -13.34 5.43
N ASN A 241 -5.11 -14.32 6.30
CA ASN A 241 -6.12 -15.23 6.83
C ASN A 241 -5.91 -15.49 8.32
N ASP A 242 -6.95 -16.00 8.98
CA ASP A 242 -6.94 -16.32 10.42
C ASP A 242 -6.86 -17.83 10.64
N LYS A 243 -5.84 -18.26 11.39
CA LYS A 243 -5.63 -19.65 11.79
C LYS A 243 -6.68 -20.14 12.78
N GLU A 244 -7.14 -19.28 13.70
CA GLU A 244 -8.05 -19.64 14.78
C GLU A 244 -9.52 -19.57 14.36
N ASN A 245 -9.83 -18.73 13.37
CA ASN A 245 -11.17 -18.59 12.81
C ASN A 245 -11.18 -18.88 11.30
N PRO A 246 -10.86 -20.12 10.90
CA PRO A 246 -10.79 -20.48 9.49
C PRO A 246 -12.16 -20.30 8.82
N GLU A 247 -13.29 -20.45 9.52
CA GLU A 247 -14.63 -20.21 8.96
C GLU A 247 -14.91 -18.76 8.51
N TYR A 248 -14.11 -17.79 8.96
CA TYR A 248 -14.29 -16.36 8.66
C TYR A 248 -13.58 -15.90 7.38
N TYR A 249 -12.62 -16.69 6.90
CA TYR A 249 -11.89 -16.49 5.65
C TYR A 249 -12.12 -17.74 4.81
N ASP A 250 -12.55 -17.62 3.56
CA ASP A 250 -13.05 -18.73 2.73
C ASP A 250 -11.96 -19.79 2.34
N HIS A 251 -10.94 -19.99 3.17
CA HIS A 251 -9.63 -20.58 2.86
C HIS A 251 -9.18 -21.52 4.00
N THR A 252 -9.96 -22.58 4.23
CA THR A 252 -9.73 -23.49 5.38
C THR A 252 -9.05 -24.79 4.99
N THR A 253 -9.00 -25.10 3.69
CA THR A 253 -8.27 -26.27 3.20
C THR A 253 -6.94 -25.83 2.59
N GLN A 254 -5.92 -26.67 2.70
CA GLN A 254 -4.62 -26.47 2.05
C GLN A 254 -4.77 -26.09 0.56
N GLU A 255 -5.73 -26.72 -0.14
CA GLU A 255 -5.99 -26.46 -1.56
C GLU A 255 -6.56 -25.07 -1.80
N THR A 256 -7.50 -24.62 -0.96
CA THR A 256 -8.08 -23.28 -1.10
C THR A 256 -7.07 -22.19 -0.78
N THR A 257 -6.29 -22.36 0.30
CA THR A 257 -5.22 -21.41 0.65
C THR A 257 -4.17 -21.34 -0.45
N LYS A 258 -3.80 -22.48 -1.04
CA LYS A 258 -2.84 -22.52 -2.15
C LYS A 258 -3.37 -21.76 -3.38
N LYS A 259 -4.65 -21.91 -3.73
CA LYS A 259 -5.28 -21.11 -4.80
C LYS A 259 -5.26 -19.62 -4.51
N CYS A 260 -5.43 -19.22 -3.26
CA CYS A 260 -5.35 -17.82 -2.85
C CYS A 260 -3.93 -17.26 -2.91
N VAL A 261 -2.94 -18.06 -2.50
CA VAL A 261 -1.52 -17.74 -2.66
C VAL A 261 -1.18 -17.58 -4.16
N GLU A 262 -1.58 -18.54 -4.99
CA GLU A 262 -1.34 -18.52 -6.45
C GLU A 262 -2.07 -17.36 -7.17
N GLY A 263 -3.23 -16.94 -6.64
CA GLY A 263 -4.01 -15.82 -7.18
C GLY A 263 -3.67 -14.46 -6.55
N PHE A 264 -2.75 -14.41 -5.59
CA PHE A 264 -2.33 -13.16 -4.97
C PHE A 264 -1.43 -12.38 -5.95
N ASN A 265 -1.77 -11.11 -6.17
CA ASN A 265 -0.95 -10.19 -6.95
C ASN A 265 -0.63 -8.97 -6.09
N GLU A 266 0.63 -8.86 -5.68
CA GLU A 266 1.09 -7.76 -4.84
C GLU A 266 0.97 -6.38 -5.51
N TYR A 267 1.01 -6.31 -6.85
CA TYR A 267 0.92 -5.05 -7.61
C TYR A 267 -0.49 -4.46 -7.62
N ASP A 268 -1.48 -5.28 -7.28
CA ASP A 268 -2.88 -4.86 -7.23
C ASP A 268 -3.31 -4.45 -5.82
N LEU A 269 -2.42 -4.46 -4.82
CA LEU A 269 -2.81 -4.29 -3.42
C LEU A 269 -3.38 -2.90 -3.11
N SER A 270 -2.73 -1.86 -3.62
CA SER A 270 -3.06 -0.44 -3.37
C SER A 270 -2.58 0.44 -4.53
N ASN A 271 -2.62 1.76 -4.37
CA ASN A 271 -2.03 2.71 -5.30
C ASN A 271 -0.51 2.46 -5.45
N THR A 272 -0.07 2.17 -6.67
CA THR A 272 1.34 1.84 -6.99
C THR A 272 2.33 2.97 -6.72
N GLU A 273 1.85 4.19 -6.47
CA GLU A 273 2.66 5.34 -6.09
C GLU A 273 2.94 5.42 -4.58
N SER A 274 2.35 4.51 -3.79
CA SER A 274 2.43 4.50 -2.33
C SER A 274 3.26 3.36 -1.74
N TYR A 275 3.71 2.41 -2.56
CA TYR A 275 4.54 1.29 -2.12
C TYR A 275 5.42 0.76 -3.25
N ILE A 276 6.43 -0.03 -2.88
CA ILE A 276 7.32 -0.75 -3.79
C ILE A 276 7.23 -2.24 -3.47
N VAL A 277 7.12 -3.06 -4.52
CA VAL A 277 7.25 -4.52 -4.40
C VAL A 277 8.72 -4.91 -4.30
N ILE A 278 9.04 -5.72 -3.29
CA ILE A 278 10.40 -6.23 -3.06
C ILE A 278 10.55 -7.62 -3.66
N ASN A 279 11.45 -7.73 -4.63
CA ASN A 279 11.76 -9.01 -5.27
C ASN A 279 12.94 -9.71 -4.58
N GLU A 280 12.71 -10.92 -4.08
CA GLU A 280 13.77 -11.84 -3.66
C GLU A 280 14.22 -12.69 -4.84
N ASN A 281 14.82 -12.05 -5.84
CA ASN A 281 15.39 -12.83 -6.94
C ASN A 281 16.69 -13.52 -6.48
N GLN A 282 16.64 -14.85 -6.36
CA GLN A 282 17.79 -15.67 -5.96
C GLN A 282 18.89 -15.75 -7.02
N GLU A 283 18.59 -15.38 -8.27
CA GLU A 283 19.54 -15.44 -9.39
C GLU A 283 20.51 -14.24 -9.42
N PHE A 284 20.25 -13.20 -8.62
CA PHE A 284 21.08 -12.00 -8.64
C PHE A 284 22.31 -12.07 -7.71
N SER A 285 23.37 -11.41 -8.15
CA SER A 285 24.73 -11.52 -7.64
C SER A 285 24.95 -10.96 -6.22
N PHE A 286 23.94 -10.35 -5.60
CA PHE A 286 24.04 -9.67 -4.31
C PHE A 286 23.10 -10.30 -3.29
N LYS A 287 23.49 -11.45 -2.74
CA LYS A 287 22.70 -12.20 -1.73
C LYS A 287 22.30 -11.38 -0.49
N TYR A 288 23.01 -10.27 -0.23
CA TYR A 288 22.83 -9.37 0.91
C TYR A 288 21.96 -8.14 0.61
N THR A 289 21.46 -7.99 -0.61
CA THR A 289 20.56 -6.88 -0.99
C THR A 289 19.18 -7.40 -1.36
N TRP A 290 18.18 -6.55 -1.23
CA TRP A 290 16.91 -6.72 -1.93
C TRP A 290 16.86 -5.83 -3.15
N GLN A 291 16.08 -6.25 -4.15
CA GLN A 291 15.89 -5.51 -5.39
C GLN A 291 14.47 -4.99 -5.50
N MET A 292 14.38 -3.79 -6.04
CA MET A 292 13.14 -3.05 -6.22
C MET A 292 13.10 -2.56 -7.65
N PHE A 293 11.96 -2.71 -8.29
CA PHE A 293 11.73 -2.17 -9.61
C PHE A 293 10.81 -0.95 -9.50
N ILE A 294 11.32 0.22 -9.90
CA ILE A 294 10.65 1.51 -9.71
C ILE A 294 10.46 2.17 -11.08
N LYS A 295 9.20 2.43 -11.44
CA LYS A 295 8.81 3.15 -12.66
C LYS A 295 8.44 4.61 -12.42
N SER A 296 8.09 4.95 -11.18
CA SER A 296 7.66 6.30 -10.83
C SER A 296 8.83 7.18 -10.40
N ARG A 297 8.86 8.40 -10.92
CA ARG A 297 9.83 9.44 -10.55
C ARG A 297 9.66 9.88 -9.10
N GLU A 298 8.42 10.06 -8.67
CA GLU A 298 8.12 10.51 -7.31
C GLU A 298 8.50 9.43 -6.30
N VAL A 299 8.08 8.18 -6.54
CA VAL A 299 8.46 7.03 -5.70
C VAL A 299 9.97 6.87 -5.64
N LEU A 300 10.67 6.99 -6.77
CA LEU A 300 12.12 6.92 -6.84
C LEU A 300 12.80 7.99 -5.97
N GLN A 301 12.33 9.23 -6.07
CA GLN A 301 12.89 10.34 -5.32
C GLN A 301 12.64 10.17 -3.81
N ASP A 302 11.41 9.86 -3.40
CA ASP A 302 11.04 9.62 -2.00
C ASP A 302 11.88 8.49 -1.41
N PHE A 303 12.01 7.39 -2.16
CA PHE A 303 12.81 6.23 -1.78
C PHE A 303 14.29 6.62 -1.54
N ILE A 304 14.93 7.26 -2.53
CA ILE A 304 16.36 7.60 -2.45
C ILE A 304 16.62 8.60 -1.33
N VAL A 305 15.77 9.61 -1.17
CA VAL A 305 15.93 10.62 -0.12
C VAL A 305 15.83 9.97 1.26
N TYR A 306 14.81 9.15 1.50
CA TYR A 306 14.61 8.52 2.81
C TYR A 306 15.72 7.52 3.14
N PHE A 307 15.99 6.57 2.25
CA PHE A 307 16.97 5.52 2.53
C PHE A 307 18.41 5.98 2.40
N GLY A 308 18.68 6.98 1.55
CA GLY A 308 19.99 7.62 1.49
C GLY A 308 20.30 8.40 2.76
N ASP A 309 19.33 9.14 3.33
CA ASP A 309 19.51 9.81 4.63
C ASP A 309 19.73 8.81 5.77
N LYS A 310 18.92 7.74 5.84
CA LYS A 310 19.14 6.62 6.77
C LYS A 310 20.56 6.08 6.69
N LEU A 311 21.03 5.81 5.48
CA LEU A 311 22.37 5.30 5.23
C LEU A 311 23.47 6.25 5.69
N MET A 312 23.31 7.56 5.44
CA MET A 312 24.24 8.59 5.90
C MET A 312 24.33 8.65 7.43
N LYS A 313 23.19 8.56 8.13
CA LYS A 313 23.12 8.57 9.60
C LYS A 313 23.78 7.36 10.25
N ILE A 314 23.57 6.17 9.67
CA ILE A 314 24.25 4.96 10.14
C ILE A 314 25.76 5.11 9.95
N GLN A 315 26.19 5.69 8.83
CA GLN A 315 27.62 5.89 8.55
C GLN A 315 28.27 6.96 9.45
N SER A 316 27.55 7.99 9.89
CA SER A 316 28.08 9.00 10.82
C SER A 316 28.12 8.53 12.27
N GLY A 317 27.57 7.34 12.58
CA GLY A 317 27.46 6.82 13.94
C GLY A 317 26.39 7.52 14.78
N GLU A 318 25.51 8.29 14.13
CA GLU A 318 24.39 8.98 14.77
C GLU A 318 23.26 8.03 15.18
N THR A 319 23.22 6.84 14.59
CA THR A 319 22.36 5.72 14.98
C THR A 319 23.25 4.55 15.41
N SER A 320 23.10 4.06 16.64
CA SER A 320 23.83 2.88 17.11
C SER A 320 23.41 1.64 16.30
N ASP A 321 24.36 0.77 15.95
CA ASP A 321 24.12 -0.52 15.26
C ASP A 321 23.04 -1.37 15.97
N ASP A 322 22.79 -1.13 17.27
CA ASP A 322 21.78 -1.81 18.09
C ASP A 322 20.32 -1.45 17.72
N GLU A 323 20.05 -0.35 17.01
CA GLU A 323 18.69 -0.01 16.54
C GLU A 323 18.28 -0.77 15.26
N ILE A 324 19.19 -1.53 14.64
CA ILE A 324 18.93 -2.33 13.42
C ILE A 324 18.51 -3.77 13.79
N HIS A 325 18.42 -4.10 15.07
CA HIS A 325 17.92 -5.39 15.56
C HIS A 325 16.53 -5.28 16.20
N PHE A 326 15.47 -5.11 15.39
CA PHE A 326 14.09 -5.33 15.83
C PHE A 326 13.22 -5.95 14.74
#